data_AF-A0AAW9I3G3-F1
#
_entry.id   AF-A0AAW9I3G3-F1
#
_cell.length_a   1.000
_cell.length_b   1.000
_cell.length_c   1.000
_cell.angle_alpha   90.00
_cell.angle_beta   90.00
_cell.angle_gamma   90.00
#
_symmetry.space_group_name_H-M   'P 1'
#
loop_
_entity.id
_entity.type
_entity.pdbx_description
1 polymer ?
#
loop_
_entity_poly.entity_id
_entity_poly.type
_entity_poly.pdbx_seq_one_letter_code
_entity_poly.pdbx_strand_id
1 'polypeptide(L)' 'MSEELLEQLEEWHEEDEFEEIVDAIMEIPEDERDYELISHLGRALNNLERYEEAVEQFLS' A
#
# COMPACT_ATOMS: atom_id res chain seq x y z
N MET A 1 -0.93 8.98 9.72
CA MET A 1 0.19 8.02 9.74
C MET A 1 1.50 8.70 10.14
N SER A 2 2.62 7.98 10.37
CA SER A 2 3.94 8.59 10.58
C SER A 2 4.56 9.01 9.24
N GLU A 3 5.22 10.17 9.19
CA GLU A 3 5.92 10.66 8.00
C GLU A 3 7.03 9.67 7.55
N GLU A 4 7.69 9.02 8.51
CA GLU A 4 8.73 8.00 8.27
C GLU A 4 8.20 6.78 7.49
N LEU A 5 6.97 6.33 7.78
CA LEU A 5 6.39 5.21 7.05
C LEU A 5 6.13 5.61 5.59
N LEU A 6 5.57 6.79 5.35
CA LEU A 6 5.27 7.25 4.00
C LEU A 6 6.54 7.40 3.15
N GLU A 7 7.61 7.92 3.73
CA GLU A 7 8.92 7.99 3.06
C GLU A 7 9.44 6.59 2.68
N GLN A 8 9.31 5.61 3.59
CA GLN A 8 9.72 4.23 3.30
C GLN A 8 8.89 3.59 2.18
N LEU A 9 7.56 3.82 2.15
CA LEU A 9 6.69 3.28 1.11
C LEU A 9 7.00 3.88 -0.27
N GLU A 10 7.40 5.16 -0.34
CA GLU A 10 7.85 5.76 -1.60
C GLU A 10 9.23 5.23 -2.02
N GLU A 11 10.18 5.04 -1.10
CA GLU A 11 11.48 4.41 -1.41
C GLU A 11 11.31 3.02 -2.02
N TRP A 12 10.53 2.15 -1.37
CA TRP A 12 10.22 0.82 -1.92
C TRP A 12 9.53 0.89 -3.27
N HIS A 13 8.68 1.89 -3.50
CA HIS A 13 8.03 2.05 -4.78
C HIS A 13 9.03 2.45 -5.88
N GLU A 14 9.99 3.31 -5.58
CA GLU A 14 11.06 3.69 -6.52
C GLU A 14 12.02 2.52 -6.83
N GLU A 15 12.16 1.57 -5.90
CA GLU A 15 13.00 0.37 -6.04
C GLU A 15 12.27 -0.86 -6.62
N ASP A 16 10.99 -0.70 -7.03
CA ASP A 16 10.10 -1.77 -7.49
C ASP A 16 9.84 -2.87 -6.42
N GLU A 17 10.03 -2.58 -5.12
CA GLU A 17 9.81 -3.46 -3.98
C GLU A 17 8.33 -3.46 -3.53
N PHE A 18 7.41 -3.76 -4.46
CA PHE A 18 5.98 -3.61 -4.21
C PHE A 18 5.40 -4.59 -3.17
N GLU A 19 5.95 -5.80 -3.02
CA GLU A 19 5.47 -6.74 -2.00
C GLU A 19 5.78 -6.23 -0.58
N GLU A 20 6.89 -5.52 -0.37
CA GLU A 20 7.23 -4.94 0.94
C GLU A 20 6.22 -3.85 1.34
N ILE A 21 5.76 -3.04 0.37
CA ILE A 21 4.68 -2.07 0.56
C ILE A 21 3.39 -2.79 0.97
N VAL A 22 3.04 -3.88 0.28
CA VAL A 22 1.83 -4.66 0.59
C VAL A 22 1.90 -5.23 2.00
N ASP A 23 3.00 -5.91 2.34
CA ASP A 23 3.17 -6.54 3.64
C ASP A 23 3.13 -5.51 4.77
N ALA A 24 3.88 -4.41 4.66
CA ALA A 24 3.92 -3.36 5.67
C ALA A 24 2.55 -2.71 5.92
N ILE A 25 1.77 -2.44 4.87
CA ILE A 25 0.44 -1.83 5.02
C ILE A 25 -0.58 -2.87 5.50
N MET A 26 -0.46 -4.13 5.09
CA MET A 26 -1.39 -5.20 5.50
C MET A 26 -1.30 -5.56 6.98
N GLU A 27 -0.15 -5.30 7.64
CA GLU A 27 0.01 -5.42 9.09
C GLU A 27 -0.82 -4.39 9.88
N ILE A 28 -1.14 -3.25 9.27
CA ILE A 28 -1.97 -2.20 9.88
C ILE A 28 -3.45 -2.65 9.77
N PRO A 29 -4.25 -2.60 10.85
CA PRO A 29 -5.68 -2.91 10.78
C PRO A 29 -6.40 -2.05 9.75
N GLU A 30 -7.35 -2.63 9.00
CA GLU A 30 -8.07 -1.94 7.93
C GLU A 30 -8.72 -0.63 8.39
N ASP A 31 -9.37 -0.63 9.55
CA ASP A 31 -10.00 0.56 10.17
C ASP A 31 -8.99 1.67 10.57
N GLU A 32 -7.69 1.36 10.60
CA GLU A 32 -6.61 2.30 10.91
C GLU A 32 -5.86 2.80 9.67
N ARG A 33 -6.16 2.26 8.48
CA ARG A 33 -5.56 2.69 7.21
C ARG A 33 -6.25 3.96 6.73
N ASP A 34 -5.50 5.05 6.66
CA ASP A 34 -5.98 6.27 6.04
C ASP A 34 -5.93 6.17 4.50
N TYR A 35 -6.51 7.18 3.84
CA TYR A 35 -6.61 7.22 2.38
C TYR A 35 -5.24 7.13 1.69
N GLU A 36 -4.18 7.64 2.32
CA GLU A 36 -2.84 7.64 1.76
C GLU A 36 -2.28 6.22 1.74
N LEU A 37 -2.37 5.50 2.86
CA LEU A 37 -2.01 4.08 2.91
C LEU A 37 -2.81 3.23 1.93
N ILE A 38 -4.13 3.44 1.83
CA ILE A 38 -4.98 2.73 0.86
C ILE A 38 -4.50 2.99 -0.57
N SER A 39 -4.14 4.24 -0.89
CA SER A 39 -3.61 4.60 -2.21
C SER A 39 -2.28 3.91 -2.52
N HIS A 40 -1.35 3.87 -1.56
CA HIS A 40 -0.07 3.16 -1.72
C HIS A 40 -0.27 1.66 -1.90
N LEU A 41 -1.13 1.04 -1.09
CA LEU A 41 -1.46 -0.38 -1.18
C LEU A 41 -2.08 -0.72 -2.53
N GLY A 42 -3.07 0.07 -2.99
CA GLY A 42 -3.71 -0.11 -4.29
C GLY A 42 -2.71 0.02 -5.45
N ARG A 43 -1.77 0.97 -5.38
CA ARG A 43 -0.72 1.17 -6.38
C ARG A 43 0.26 -0.02 -6.42
N ALA A 44 0.70 -0.50 -5.26
CA ALA A 44 1.60 -1.65 -5.16
C ALA A 44 0.95 -2.93 -5.70
N LEU A 45 -0.28 -3.22 -5.28
CA LEU A 45 -1.06 -4.35 -5.79
C LEU A 45 -1.26 -4.25 -7.31
N ASN A 46 -1.49 -3.04 -7.85
CA ASN A 46 -1.60 -2.83 -9.28
C ASN A 46 -0.30 -3.16 -10.04
N ASN A 47 0.85 -2.72 -9.53
CA ASN A 47 2.15 -3.03 -10.13
C ASN A 47 2.51 -4.52 -10.05
N LEU A 48 1.99 -5.24 -9.04
CA LEU A 48 2.08 -6.70 -8.90
C LEU A 48 1.04 -7.46 -9.74
N GLU A 49 0.25 -6.78 -10.56
CA GLU A 49 -0.84 -7.35 -11.36
C GLU A 49 -1.99 -7.97 -10.54
N ARG A 50 -2.07 -7.65 -9.24
CA ARG A 50 -3.11 -8.08 -8.29
C ARG A 50 -4.31 -7.12 -8.36
N TYR A 51 -4.89 -6.99 -9.56
CA TYR A 51 -5.88 -5.94 -9.86
C TYR A 51 -7.18 -6.05 -9.07
N GLU A 52 -7.66 -7.26 -8.82
CA GLU A 52 -8.89 -7.47 -8.04
C GLU A 52 -8.70 -6.97 -6.61
N GLU A 53 -7.59 -7.37 -5.98
CA GLU A 53 -7.23 -6.93 -4.63
C GLU A 53 -7.01 -5.41 -4.56
N ALA A 54 -6.38 -4.82 -5.59
CA ALA A 54 -6.17 -3.38 -5.69
C ALA A 54 -7.50 -2.61 -5.72
N VAL A 55 -8.50 -3.11 -6.46
CA VAL A 55 -9.83 -2.48 -6.54
C VAL A 55 -10.58 -2.63 -5.22
N GLU A 56 -10.49 -3.79 -4.56
CA GLU A 56 -11.13 -4.03 -3.27
C GLU A 56 -10.76 -2.99 -2.21
N GLN A 57 -9.50 -2.53 -2.18
CA GLN A 57 -9.04 -1.52 -1.21
C GLN A 57 -9.78 -0.18 -1.31
N PHE A 58 -10.39 0.14 -2.45
CA PHE A 58 -11.14 1.39 -2.65
C PHE A 58 -12.66 1.23 -2.50
N LEU A 59 -13.12 0.00 -2.22
CA LEU A 59 -14.55 -0.33 -2.10
C LEU A 59 -14.97 -0.62 -0.65
N SER A 60 -14.01 -0.89 0.23
CA SER A 60 -14.14 -0.94 1.69
C SER A 60 -14.39 0.43 2.30
#